data_AF-A0A419DD34-F1
#
_entry.id   AF-A0A419DD34-F1
#
_cell.length_a   1.000
_cell.length_b   1.000
_cell.length_c   1.000
_cell.angle_alpha   90.00
_cell.angle_beta   90.00
_cell.angle_gamma   90.00
#
_symmetry.space_group_name_H-M   'P 1'
#
loop_
_entity.id
_entity.type
_entity.pdbx_description
1 polymer ?
#
loop_
_entity_poly.entity_id
_entity_poly.type
_entity_poly.pdbx_seq_one_letter_code
_entity_poly.pdbx_strand_id
1 'polypeptide(L)'
;MAAYAQNLTARKFDYSRRNPWDTPERAFERGQGYCQQQALALQIIYDHLGTDCRPVYAARCRFEARMIDGQMARERITGHTWLKVKIDGKEVDVCPGSVTNLPGVANFTVLSEVKPLSPLMQPIIHIISVVANTLRVPAK
;
A
#
# COMPACT_ATOMS: atom_id res chain seq x y z
N MET A 1 2.49 -1.34 -19.18
CA MET A 1 2.81 -2.48 -18.28
C MET A 1 2.61 -2.11 -16.82
N ALA A 2 3.28 -1.07 -16.31
CA ALA A 2 3.12 -0.61 -14.92
C ALA A 2 1.66 -0.34 -14.51
N ALA A 3 0.94 0.49 -15.27
CA ALA A 3 -0.47 0.78 -15.01
C ALA A 3 -1.37 -0.47 -14.96
N TYR A 4 -1.08 -1.47 -15.80
CA TYR A 4 -1.86 -2.71 -15.84
C TYR A 4 -1.64 -3.54 -14.57
N ALA A 5 -0.39 -3.76 -14.17
CA ALA A 5 -0.07 -4.49 -12.95
C ALA A 5 -0.60 -3.78 -11.70
N GLN A 6 -0.47 -2.44 -11.64
CA GLN A 6 -1.08 -1.63 -10.58
C GLN A 6 -2.59 -1.86 -10.50
N ASN A 7 -3.30 -1.79 -11.63
CA ASN A 7 -4.74 -1.95 -11.66
C ASN A 7 -5.17 -3.38 -11.31
N LEU A 8 -4.45 -4.39 -11.79
CA LEU A 8 -4.65 -5.79 -11.44
C LEU A 8 -4.56 -5.98 -9.91
N THR A 9 -3.48 -5.48 -9.31
CA THR A 9 -3.28 -5.57 -7.86
C THR A 9 -4.37 -4.81 -7.11
N ALA A 10 -4.74 -3.61 -7.56
CA ALA A 10 -5.81 -2.83 -6.95
C ALA A 10 -7.18 -3.51 -7.00
N ARG A 11 -7.47 -4.27 -8.06
CA ARG A 11 -8.71 -5.07 -8.17
C ARG A 11 -8.66 -6.36 -7.36
N LYS A 12 -7.47 -6.92 -7.16
CA LYS A 12 -7.29 -8.15 -6.38
C LYS A 12 -7.49 -7.90 -4.88
N PHE A 13 -7.16 -6.71 -4.39
CA PHE A 13 -7.18 -6.39 -2.97
C PHE A 13 -8.41 -5.59 -2.52
N ASP A 14 -9.07 -6.10 -1.49
CA ASP A 14 -9.79 -5.27 -0.54
C ASP A 14 -8.85 -4.79 0.58
N TYR A 15 -8.98 -3.52 0.96
CA TYR A 15 -8.21 -3.02 2.09
C TYR A 15 -8.76 -3.61 3.39
N SER A 16 -7.93 -4.42 4.06
CA SER A 16 -8.30 -5.09 5.31
C SER A 16 -7.22 -4.94 6.38
N ARG A 17 -7.68 -4.84 7.63
CA ARG A 17 -6.84 -4.85 8.85
C ARG A 17 -6.89 -6.19 9.58
N ARG A 18 -7.66 -7.15 9.06
CA ARG A 18 -7.97 -8.42 9.73
C ARG A 18 -6.93 -9.52 9.48
N ASN A 19 -5.99 -9.28 8.59
CA ASN A 19 -4.91 -10.20 8.26
C ASN A 19 -3.51 -9.56 8.45
N PRO A 20 -3.22 -9.00 9.64
CA PRO A 20 -2.02 -8.20 9.86
C PRO A 20 -0.71 -8.97 9.64
N TRP A 21 -0.73 -10.29 9.86
CA TRP A 21 0.46 -11.15 9.81
C TRP A 21 0.68 -11.87 8.47
N ASP A 22 -0.19 -11.63 7.48
CA ASP A 22 0.01 -12.23 6.17
C ASP A 22 1.23 -11.62 5.48
N THR A 23 2.03 -12.47 4.82
CA THR A 23 3.04 -12.02 3.87
C THR A 23 2.36 -11.32 2.68
N PRO A 24 3.07 -10.49 1.91
CA PRO A 24 2.49 -9.84 0.72
C PRO A 24 1.86 -10.83 -0.27
N GLU A 25 2.47 -11.99 -0.48
CA GLU A 25 1.98 -13.07 -1.35
C GLU A 25 0.69 -13.68 -0.81
N ARG A 26 0.65 -14.03 0.48
CA ARG A 26 -0.56 -14.57 1.12
C ARG A 26 -1.70 -13.56 1.14
N ALA A 27 -1.39 -12.31 1.41
CA ALA A 27 -2.35 -11.21 1.36
C ALA A 27 -2.93 -11.08 -0.07
N PHE A 28 -2.07 -11.18 -1.08
CA PHE A 28 -2.49 -11.17 -2.49
C PHE A 28 -3.38 -12.37 -2.81
N GLU A 29 -3.02 -13.59 -2.43
CA GLU A 29 -3.84 -14.80 -2.66
C GLU A 29 -5.27 -14.62 -2.12
N ARG A 30 -5.38 -14.17 -0.86
CA ARG A 30 -6.65 -13.92 -0.16
C ARG A 30 -7.42 -12.71 -0.70
N GLY A 31 -6.76 -11.84 -1.44
CA GLY A 31 -7.32 -10.57 -1.90
C GLY A 31 -7.62 -9.59 -0.76
N GLN A 32 -6.88 -9.67 0.34
CA GLN A 32 -7.08 -8.82 1.52
C GLN A 32 -5.73 -8.33 2.03
N GLY A 33 -5.62 -7.05 2.36
CA GLY A 33 -4.42 -6.54 3.03
C GLY A 33 -4.38 -5.03 3.16
N TYR A 34 -3.50 -4.53 4.00
CA TYR A 34 -3.29 -3.09 4.17
C TYR A 34 -2.15 -2.59 3.27
N CYS A 35 -1.91 -1.27 3.27
CA CYS A 35 -1.06 -0.60 2.29
C CYS A 35 0.32 -1.23 2.04
N GLN A 36 1.03 -1.64 3.10
CA GLN A 36 2.34 -2.28 2.94
C GLN A 36 2.22 -3.63 2.22
N GLN A 37 1.27 -4.49 2.60
CA GLN A 37 1.06 -5.78 1.94
C GLN A 37 0.72 -5.60 0.47
N GLN A 38 -0.18 -4.67 0.15
CA GLN A 38 -0.56 -4.38 -1.23
C GLN A 38 0.62 -3.84 -2.06
N ALA A 39 1.39 -2.90 -1.49
CA ALA A 39 2.54 -2.31 -2.16
C ALA A 39 3.64 -3.34 -2.42
N LEU A 40 3.96 -4.19 -1.44
CA LEU A 40 4.98 -5.22 -1.58
C LEU A 40 4.52 -6.36 -2.50
N ALA A 41 3.23 -6.69 -2.54
CA ALA A 41 2.70 -7.64 -3.52
C ALA A 41 2.84 -7.10 -4.96
N LEU A 42 2.57 -5.81 -5.17
CA LEU A 42 2.82 -5.16 -6.46
C LEU A 42 4.32 -5.12 -6.79
N GLN A 43 5.18 -4.90 -5.79
CA GLN A 43 6.63 -4.91 -5.99
C GLN A 43 7.10 -6.27 -6.51
N ILE A 44 6.64 -7.38 -5.92
CA ILE A 44 6.98 -8.73 -6.39
C ILE A 44 6.60 -8.93 -7.86
N ILE A 45 5.42 -8.45 -8.27
CA ILE A 45 4.99 -8.49 -9.68
C ILE A 45 5.95 -7.66 -10.54
N TYR A 46 6.31 -6.44 -10.12
CA TYR A 46 7.25 -5.61 -10.86
C TYR A 46 8.64 -6.21 -10.98
N ASP A 47 9.15 -6.83 -9.93
CA ASP A 47 10.44 -7.50 -9.92
C ASP A 47 10.46 -8.64 -10.96
N HIS A 48 9.40 -9.45 -11.05
CA HIS A 48 9.27 -10.52 -12.06
C HIS A 48 9.13 -9.99 -13.48
N LEU A 49 8.60 -8.77 -13.62
CA LEU A 49 8.42 -8.08 -14.90
C LEU A 49 9.63 -7.22 -15.29
N GLY A 50 10.71 -7.23 -14.49
CA GLY A 50 11.91 -6.42 -14.73
C GLY A 50 11.69 -4.91 -14.61
N THR A 51 10.67 -4.48 -13.86
CA THR A 51 10.34 -3.07 -13.65
C THR A 51 11.10 -2.52 -12.45
N ASP A 52 11.93 -1.49 -12.67
CA ASP A 52 12.68 -0.80 -11.62
C ASP A 52 11.72 -0.07 -10.67
N CYS A 53 11.63 -0.56 -9.43
CA CYS A 53 10.80 0.02 -8.40
C CYS A 53 11.38 -0.17 -7.00
N ARG A 54 10.95 0.70 -6.07
CA ARG A 54 11.31 0.63 -4.66
C ARG A 54 10.14 1.03 -3.77
N PRO A 55 9.94 0.37 -2.63
CA PRO A 55 8.92 0.78 -1.68
C PRO A 55 9.35 2.04 -0.93
N VAL A 56 8.38 2.90 -0.65
CA VAL A 56 8.54 4.13 0.12
C VAL A 56 7.46 4.25 1.18
N TYR A 57 7.73 5.07 2.18
CA TYR A 57 6.85 5.29 3.31
C TYR A 57 6.82 6.77 3.71
N ALA A 58 5.65 7.26 4.09
CA ALA A 58 5.49 8.52 4.80
C ALA A 58 4.64 8.30 6.06
N ALA A 59 5.03 8.94 7.15
CA ALA A 59 4.34 8.80 8.45
C ALA A 59 2.99 9.52 8.50
N ARG A 60 2.79 10.55 7.67
CA ARG A 60 1.56 11.34 7.60
C ARG A 60 1.10 11.45 6.16
N CYS A 61 0.05 10.71 5.82
CA CYS A 61 -0.72 10.85 4.59
C CYS A 61 -2.19 11.09 4.95
N ARG A 62 -2.82 12.06 4.31
CA ARG A 62 -4.26 12.32 4.43
C ARG A 62 -5.02 11.44 3.45
N PHE A 63 -6.02 10.74 3.95
CA PHE A 63 -6.96 9.93 3.17
C PHE A 63 -8.37 10.41 3.41
N GLU A 64 -9.16 10.50 2.35
CA GLU A 64 -10.59 10.71 2.43
C GLU A 64 -11.33 9.52 3.06
N ALA A 65 -12.59 9.72 3.39
CA ALA A 65 -13.43 8.68 3.97
C ALA A 65 -13.61 7.51 2.99
N ARG A 66 -13.51 6.28 3.49
CA ARG A 66 -13.71 5.06 2.70
C ARG A 66 -14.15 3.89 3.55
N MET A 67 -14.80 2.92 2.92
CA MET A 67 -15.12 1.64 3.53
C MET A 67 -13.84 0.81 3.76
N ILE A 68 -13.70 0.27 4.97
CA ILE A 68 -12.63 -0.65 5.37
C ILE A 68 -13.27 -1.70 6.27
N ASP A 69 -13.11 -2.99 5.93
CA ASP A 69 -13.65 -4.10 6.73
C ASP A 69 -15.15 -3.97 7.05
N GLY A 70 -15.94 -3.43 6.10
CA GLY A 70 -17.39 -3.21 6.25
C GLY A 70 -17.77 -1.98 7.07
N GLN A 71 -16.81 -1.11 7.43
CA GLN A 71 -17.07 0.09 8.22
C GLN A 71 -16.58 1.35 7.53
N MET A 72 -17.33 2.44 7.69
CA MET A 72 -16.93 3.74 7.16
C MET A 72 -15.80 4.31 8.01
N ALA A 73 -14.57 4.22 7.51
CA ALA A 73 -13.45 4.93 8.09
C ALA A 73 -13.50 6.39 7.63
N ARG A 74 -13.68 7.32 8.57
CA ARG A 74 -13.66 8.77 8.31
C ARG A 74 -12.31 9.22 7.74
N GLU A 75 -12.26 10.47 7.27
CA GLU A 75 -11.01 11.12 6.90
C GLU A 75 -9.97 10.96 8.02
N ARG A 76 -8.74 10.62 7.64
CA ARG A 76 -7.67 10.36 8.61
C ARG A 76 -6.31 10.75 8.08
N ILE A 77 -5.44 11.13 9.00
CA ILE A 77 -4.00 11.24 8.78
C ILE A 77 -3.34 9.99 9.37
N THR A 78 -2.66 9.21 8.54
CA THR A 78 -1.99 7.97 8.96
C THR A 78 -0.78 7.68 8.08
N GLY A 79 0.11 6.81 8.55
CA GLY A 79 1.23 6.32 7.74
C GLY A 79 0.76 5.52 6.52
N HIS A 80 1.53 5.57 5.45
CA HIS A 80 1.23 4.85 4.20
C HIS A 80 2.49 4.37 3.51
N THR A 81 2.39 3.20 2.88
CA THR A 81 3.42 2.61 2.03
C THR A 81 2.89 2.47 0.60
N TRP A 82 3.72 2.84 -0.37
CA TRP A 82 3.49 2.68 -1.81
C TRP A 82 4.84 2.51 -2.53
N LEU A 83 4.86 2.52 -3.87
CA LEU A 83 6.08 2.34 -4.66
C LEU A 83 6.48 3.62 -5.41
N LYS A 84 7.78 3.86 -5.50
CA LYS A 84 8.38 4.68 -6.56
C LYS A 84 8.78 3.75 -7.69
N VAL A 85 8.36 4.07 -8.92
CA VAL A 85 8.55 3.21 -10.10
C VAL A 85 9.13 4.03 -11.24
N LYS A 86 10.12 3.50 -11.94
CA LYS A 86 10.70 4.14 -13.13
C LYS A 86 9.90 3.77 -14.38
N ILE A 87 9.26 4.75 -15.01
CA ILE A 87 8.49 4.61 -16.25
C ILE A 87 9.04 5.64 -17.24
N ASP A 88 9.45 5.19 -18.42
CA ASP A 88 10.02 6.04 -19.48
C ASP A 88 11.14 6.97 -18.96
N GLY A 89 11.99 6.43 -18.09
CA GLY A 89 13.12 7.16 -17.48
C GLY A 89 12.75 8.09 -16.32
N LYS A 90 11.46 8.26 -16.00
CA LYS A 90 10.98 9.13 -14.91
C LYS A 90 10.52 8.30 -13.72
N GLU A 91 10.87 8.74 -12.51
CA GLU A 91 10.35 8.13 -11.29
C GLU A 91 8.96 8.70 -10.98
N VAL A 92 7.97 7.83 -10.81
CA VAL A 92 6.58 8.22 -10.48
C VAL A 92 6.05 7.42 -9.29
N ASP A 93 5.08 8.00 -8.58
CA ASP A 93 4.38 7.32 -7.49
C ASP A 93 3.35 6.32 -8.01
N VAL A 94 3.41 5.09 -7.53
CA VAL A 94 2.49 4.01 -7.89
C VAL A 94 1.92 3.39 -6.62
N CYS A 95 0.59 3.48 -6.47
CA CYS A 95 -0.11 2.94 -5.31
C CYS A 95 -1.26 2.01 -5.76
N PRO A 96 -1.27 0.73 -5.33
CA PRO A 96 -2.36 -0.19 -5.62
C PRO A 96 -3.59 0.00 -4.71
N GLY A 97 -3.63 1.01 -3.85
CA GLY A 97 -4.68 1.17 -2.82
C GLY A 97 -6.07 1.56 -3.32
N SER A 98 -6.23 1.82 -4.62
CA SER A 98 -7.49 2.13 -5.30
C SER A 98 -7.41 1.81 -6.80
N VAL A 99 -8.51 1.33 -7.39
CA VAL A 99 -8.63 1.10 -8.84
C VAL A 99 -8.63 2.40 -9.67
N THR A 100 -8.87 3.54 -9.02
CA THR A 100 -8.83 4.87 -9.63
C THR A 100 -7.44 5.53 -9.53
N ASN A 101 -6.49 4.92 -8.83
CA ASN A 101 -5.10 5.38 -8.89
C ASN A 101 -4.50 5.05 -10.26
N LEU A 102 -3.62 5.94 -10.73
CA LEU A 102 -2.81 5.76 -11.94
C LEU A 102 -1.34 5.99 -11.58
N PRO A 103 -0.37 5.56 -12.40
CA PRO A 103 1.02 5.96 -12.18
C PRO A 103 1.16 7.49 -12.16
N GLY A 104 1.72 8.04 -11.10
CA GLY A 104 1.82 9.48 -10.83
C GLY A 104 0.57 10.11 -10.20
N VAL A 105 -0.52 9.36 -10.02
CA VAL A 105 -1.79 9.87 -9.44
C VAL A 105 -2.25 8.93 -8.33
N ALA A 106 -2.19 9.40 -7.09
CA ALA A 106 -2.60 8.63 -5.93
C ALA A 106 -3.69 9.34 -5.13
N ASN A 107 -4.68 8.59 -4.64
CA ASN A 107 -5.81 9.11 -3.86
C ASN A 107 -5.44 9.37 -2.38
N PHE A 108 -4.36 10.09 -2.15
CA PHE A 108 -3.95 10.57 -0.84
C PHE A 108 -3.01 11.77 -0.98
N THR A 109 -2.99 12.62 0.04
CA THR A 109 -2.02 13.72 0.13
C THR A 109 -0.90 13.34 1.08
N VAL A 110 0.36 13.41 0.62
CA VAL A 110 1.53 13.25 1.49
C VAL A 110 1.75 14.52 2.30
N LEU A 111 1.86 14.40 3.63
CA LEU A 111 2.01 15.53 4.56
C LEU A 111 3.34 15.52 5.32
N SER A 112 4.12 14.45 5.20
CA SER A 112 5.45 14.33 5.81
C SER A 112 6.47 13.87 4.77
N GLU A 113 7.74 13.98 5.13
CA GLU A 113 8.85 13.44 4.33
C GLU A 113 8.60 11.99 3.88
N VAL A 114 8.91 11.72 2.60
CA VAL A 114 8.86 10.39 2.00
C VAL A 114 10.23 9.74 2.16
N LYS A 115 10.27 8.58 2.83
CA LYS A 115 11.50 7.82 3.07
C LYS A 115 11.50 6.51 2.30
N PRO A 116 12.66 6.03 1.80
CA PRO A 116 12.78 4.66 1.31
C PRO A 116 12.38 3.68 2.40
N LEU A 117 11.59 2.66 2.04
CA LEU A 117 11.28 1.55 2.93
C LEU A 117 12.31 0.43 2.70
N SER A 118 13.52 0.64 3.22
CA SER A 118 14.62 -0.32 3.06
C SER A 118 14.28 -1.69 3.67
N PRO A 119 14.92 -2.79 3.23
CA PRO A 119 14.72 -4.12 3.80
C PRO A 119 14.88 -4.17 5.33
N LEU A 120 15.76 -3.35 5.90
CA LEU A 120 15.94 -3.23 7.35
C LEU A 120 14.76 -2.52 8.05
N MET A 121 14.12 -1.55 7.39
CA MET A 121 12.97 -0.83 7.93
C MET A 121 11.65 -1.57 7.74
N GLN A 122 11.54 -2.41 6.72
CA GLN A 122 10.33 -3.19 6.42
C GLN A 122 9.74 -3.95 7.63
N PRO A 123 10.51 -4.75 8.40
CA PRO A 123 9.96 -5.47 9.55
C PRO A 123 9.50 -4.53 10.66
N ILE A 124 10.21 -3.42 10.89
CA ILE A 124 9.84 -2.43 11.91
C ILE A 124 8.51 -1.75 11.54
N ILE A 125 8.41 -1.26 10.30
CA ILE A 125 7.18 -0.63 9.79
C ILE A 125 6.03 -1.63 9.71
N HIS A 126 6.33 -2.90 9.43
CA HIS A 126 5.34 -3.98 9.48
C HIS A 126 4.75 -4.11 10.88
N ILE A 127 5.58 -4.27 11.92
CA ILE A 127 5.12 -4.36 13.31
C ILE A 127 4.32 -3.12 13.71
N ILE A 128 4.81 -1.92 13.40
CA ILE A 128 4.07 -0.66 13.67
C ILE A 128 2.70 -0.67 12.98
N SER A 129 2.65 -1.11 11.73
CA SER A 129 1.40 -1.21 10.97
C SER A 129 0.46 -2.26 11.56
N VAL A 130 0.98 -3.41 11.99
CA VAL A 130 0.18 -4.45 12.65
C VAL A 130 -0.44 -3.93 13.93
N VAL A 131 0.35 -3.31 14.82
CA VAL A 131 -0.15 -2.74 16.08
C VAL A 131 -1.19 -1.64 15.80
N ALA A 132 -0.86 -0.69 14.93
CA ALA A 132 -1.75 0.41 14.59
C ALA A 132 -3.07 -0.07 13.95
N ASN A 133 -3.03 -1.11 13.12
CA ASN A 133 -4.23 -1.65 12.49
C ASN A 133 -5.06 -2.50 13.45
N THR A 134 -4.42 -3.29 14.32
CA THR A 134 -5.11 -4.13 15.32
C THR A 134 -5.86 -3.28 16.35
N LEU A 135 -5.26 -2.19 16.83
CA LEU A 135 -5.92 -1.24 17.74
C LEU A 135 -7.14 -0.52 17.11
N ARG A 136 -7.26 -0.56 15.77
CA ARG A 136 -8.34 0.09 15.00
C ARG A 136 -9.40 -0.90 14.50
N VAL A 137 -9.25 -2.18 14.77
CA VAL A 137 -10.32 -3.16 14.56
C VAL A 137 -11.20 -3.10 15.81
N PRO A 138 -12.46 -2.65 15.71
CA PRO A 138 -13.34 -2.68 16.88
C PRO A 138 -13.55 -4.14 17.34
N ALA A 139 -13.67 -4.32 18.65
CA ALA A 139 -14.12 -5.59 19.22
C ALA A 139 -15.45 -5.97 18.56
N LYS A 140 -15.58 -7.25 18.19
CA LYS A 140 -16.83 -7.80 17.65
C LYS A 140 -17.96 -7.65 18.64
#